data_AF-A0A4Q2ZF93-F1
#
_entry.id   AF-A0A4Q2ZF93-F1
#
_cell.length_a   1.000
_cell.length_b   1.000
_cell.length_c   1.000
_cell.angle_alpha   90.00
_cell.angle_beta   90.00
_cell.angle_gamma   90.00
#
_symmetry.space_group_name_H-M   'P 1'
#
loop_
_entity.id
_entity.type
_entity.pdbx_description
1 polymer ?
#
loop_
_entity_poly.entity_id
_entity_poly.type
_entity_poly.pdbx_seq_one_letter_code
_entity_poly.pdbx_strand_id
1 'polypeptide(L)'
;MSRSDCSKSQLAVHKLAVLNSPSPRYRRGVRLPVHEIEADLKAAVARGERDRVLLKAPTGSGKSTAVPGMLMDAGISGKILVIEPRRMAARLLAGWVAKLRGSRLGGEVGYAVRFDTNYGRDTRLIYMTDGVFQRWLQEDPELQDVGAVVFDEFHERRLAVDVALGRCLDLQEAFRPDLRVLVM
;
A
#
# COMPACT_ATOMS: atom_id res chain seq x y z
N MET A 1 6.24 16.91 45.83
CA MET A 1 7.14 15.84 45.36
C MET A 1 6.27 14.67 44.88
N SER A 2 5.50 14.85 43.79
CA SER A 2 5.90 14.59 42.39
C SER A 2 6.33 13.14 42.13
N ARG A 3 5.37 12.26 41.86
CA ARG A 3 5.54 11.14 40.94
C ARG A 3 4.71 11.46 39.70
N SER A 4 5.42 12.05 38.76
CA SER A 4 4.99 12.52 37.45
C SER A 4 4.62 11.36 36.52
N ASP A 5 3.55 11.61 35.77
CA ASP A 5 3.34 11.22 34.37
C ASP A 5 3.58 9.76 33.96
N CYS A 6 2.56 8.94 34.21
CA CYS A 6 2.16 7.90 33.26
C CYS A 6 0.95 8.46 32.49
N SER A 7 1.18 9.45 31.63
CA SER A 7 0.14 10.05 30.80
C SER A 7 0.19 9.50 29.38
N LYS A 8 -0.83 8.69 29.06
CA LYS A 8 -1.46 8.58 27.74
C LYS A 8 -0.51 8.20 26.59
N SER A 9 -0.35 6.89 26.37
CA SER A 9 -0.15 6.34 25.02
C SER A 9 -1.37 6.69 24.17
N GLN A 10 -1.32 7.87 23.58
CA GLN A 10 -2.37 8.48 22.78
C GLN A 10 -2.43 7.75 21.44
N LEU A 11 -3.30 6.75 21.38
CA LEU A 11 -3.77 6.09 20.15
C LEU A 11 -4.26 7.20 19.19
N ALA A 12 -3.44 7.58 18.19
CA ALA A 12 -3.69 8.74 17.35
C ALA A 12 -4.40 8.34 16.03
N VAL A 13 -5.68 8.68 16.01
CA VAL A 13 -6.64 8.91 14.91
C VAL A 13 -6.41 8.21 13.55
N HIS A 14 -7.25 7.18 13.38
CA HIS A 14 -7.80 6.65 12.14
C HIS A 14 -8.50 7.73 11.29
N LYS A 15 -8.15 7.85 9.99
CA LYS A 15 -9.03 8.45 8.98
C LYS A 15 -9.69 7.33 8.17
N LEU A 16 -10.87 6.90 8.61
CA LEU A 16 -11.72 5.96 7.87
C LEU A 16 -12.40 6.75 6.74
N ALA A 17 -11.85 6.73 5.53
CA ALA A 17 -12.58 7.19 4.36
C ALA A 17 -13.62 6.12 3.98
N VAL A 18 -14.91 6.43 4.13
CA VAL A 18 -16.04 5.57 3.75
C VAL A 18 -16.69 6.14 2.50
N LEU A 19 -16.69 5.37 1.41
CA LEU A 19 -17.35 5.74 0.13
C LEU A 19 -18.77 5.14 0.09
N ASN A 20 -19.80 5.96 -0.18
CA ASN A 20 -21.22 5.55 -0.25
C ASN A 20 -21.83 5.67 -1.68
N SER A 21 -22.27 4.53 -2.25
CA SER A 21 -23.35 4.27 -3.26
C SER A 21 -23.19 4.80 -4.73
N PRO A 22 -24.04 4.43 -5.75
CA PRO A 22 -23.67 3.48 -6.84
C PRO A 22 -23.75 3.94 -8.34
N SER A 23 -22.94 3.30 -9.22
CA SER A 23 -23.06 3.05 -10.71
C SER A 23 -22.91 4.23 -11.74
N PRO A 24 -22.73 4.08 -13.09
CA PRO A 24 -22.16 3.03 -13.99
C PRO A 24 -21.19 3.50 -15.16
N ARG A 25 -20.44 2.53 -15.74
CA ARG A 25 -19.79 2.39 -17.10
C ARG A 25 -18.73 3.38 -17.65
N TYR A 26 -17.84 2.82 -18.48
CA TYR A 26 -16.37 2.99 -18.47
C TYR A 26 -15.78 3.45 -19.83
N ARG A 27 -15.00 4.54 -19.87
CA ARG A 27 -14.05 4.94 -20.95
C ARG A 27 -12.92 5.82 -20.38
N ARG A 28 -11.71 5.76 -20.98
CA ARG A 28 -10.48 6.51 -20.58
C ARG A 28 -10.82 7.89 -20.00
N GLY A 29 -10.56 8.08 -18.70
CA GLY A 29 -11.00 9.24 -17.92
C GLY A 29 -12.02 8.94 -16.80
N VAL A 30 -12.23 7.68 -16.42
CA VAL A 30 -13.18 7.32 -15.34
C VAL A 30 -12.64 7.74 -13.98
N ARG A 31 -13.34 8.67 -13.32
CA ARG A 31 -13.20 8.91 -11.89
C ARG A 31 -13.90 7.76 -11.14
N LEU A 32 -13.13 6.79 -10.67
CA LEU A 32 -13.60 5.76 -9.74
C LEU A 32 -13.89 6.36 -8.35
N PRO A 33 -14.75 5.72 -7.53
CA PRO A 33 -15.06 6.22 -6.19
C PRO A 33 -13.81 6.49 -5.34
N VAL A 34 -12.76 5.69 -5.52
CA VAL A 34 -11.49 5.86 -4.80
C VAL A 34 -10.75 7.17 -5.12
N HIS A 35 -11.05 7.86 -6.21
CA HIS A 35 -10.41 9.16 -6.50
C HIS A 35 -10.89 10.28 -5.58
N GLU A 36 -12.00 10.10 -4.87
CA GLU A 36 -12.46 11.09 -3.88
C GLU A 36 -11.46 11.26 -2.73
N ILE A 37 -10.70 10.22 -2.41
CA ILE A 37 -9.69 10.25 -1.34
C ILE A 37 -8.32 10.75 -1.81
N GLU A 38 -8.14 11.01 -3.10
CA GLU A 38 -6.81 11.25 -3.69
C GLU A 38 -6.13 12.49 -3.09
N ALA A 39 -6.88 13.60 -2.97
CA ALA A 39 -6.35 14.84 -2.39
C ALA A 39 -5.99 14.67 -0.92
N ASP A 40 -6.85 13.99 -0.15
CA ASP A 40 -6.63 13.70 1.26
C ASP A 40 -5.41 12.81 1.48
N LEU A 41 -5.24 11.78 0.63
CA LEU A 41 -4.11 10.87 0.68
C LEU A 41 -2.80 11.59 0.35
N LYS A 42 -2.78 12.39 -0.73
CA LYS A 42 -1.61 13.19 -1.10
C LYS A 42 -1.23 14.19 -0.01
N ALA A 43 -2.21 14.85 0.59
CA ALA A 43 -1.98 15.78 1.69
C ALA A 43 -1.44 15.10 2.94
N ALA A 44 -1.91 13.88 3.27
CA ALA A 44 -1.37 13.08 4.36
C ALA A 44 0.10 12.76 4.13
N VAL A 45 0.42 12.16 2.98
CA VAL A 45 1.81 11.85 2.59
C VAL A 45 2.72 13.08 2.68
N ALA A 46 2.27 14.22 2.15
CA ALA A 46 3.05 15.47 2.12
C ALA A 46 3.33 16.07 3.50
N ARG A 47 2.47 15.85 4.50
CA ARG A 47 2.68 16.36 5.87
C ARG A 47 3.78 15.61 6.64
N GLY A 48 4.23 14.45 6.14
CA GLY A 48 5.32 13.73 6.78
C GLY A 48 4.91 12.98 8.06
N GLU A 49 3.64 13.01 8.45
CA GLU A 49 3.11 12.37 9.66
C GLU A 49 3.28 10.83 9.59
N ARG A 50 3.33 10.16 10.75
CA ARG A 50 3.43 8.68 10.86
C ARG A 50 2.13 8.02 10.39
N ASP A 51 1.88 8.09 9.09
CA ASP A 51 0.56 7.82 8.54
C ASP A 51 0.35 6.31 8.36
N ARG A 52 -0.43 5.76 9.28
CA ARG A 52 -1.14 4.50 9.12
C ARG A 52 -2.49 4.82 8.51
N VAL A 53 -2.75 4.33 7.30
CA VAL A 53 -4.02 4.61 6.61
C VAL A 53 -4.81 3.32 6.49
N LEU A 54 -6.04 3.35 7.02
CA LEU A 54 -7.03 2.31 6.79
C LEU A 54 -8.03 2.80 5.76
N LEU A 55 -8.04 2.17 4.58
CA LEU A 55 -8.95 2.52 3.51
C LEU A 55 -10.06 1.47 3.41
N LYS A 56 -11.28 1.85 3.77
CA LYS A 56 -12.45 0.98 3.60
C LYS A 56 -13.28 1.45 2.40
N ALA A 57 -13.25 0.67 1.32
CA ALA A 57 -14.16 0.87 0.21
C ALA A 57 -14.78 -0.46 -0.25
N PRO A 58 -15.94 -0.45 -0.91
CA PRO A 58 -16.49 -1.65 -1.56
C PRO A 58 -15.51 -2.30 -2.55
N THR A 59 -15.67 -3.59 -2.83
CA THR A 59 -14.99 -4.24 -3.95
C THR A 59 -15.39 -3.56 -5.27
N GLY A 60 -14.49 -3.53 -6.25
CA GLY A 60 -14.73 -2.84 -7.52
C GLY A 60 -14.64 -1.31 -7.47
N SER A 61 -14.32 -0.70 -6.32
CA SER A 61 -14.13 0.76 -6.21
C SER A 61 -12.81 1.29 -6.80
N GLY A 62 -11.92 0.40 -7.23
CA GLY A 62 -10.62 0.75 -7.82
C GLY A 62 -9.44 0.84 -6.86
N LYS A 63 -9.58 0.41 -5.59
CA LYS A 63 -8.51 0.50 -4.57
C LYS A 63 -7.17 -0.04 -5.07
N SER A 64 -7.15 -1.31 -5.45
CA SER A 64 -5.97 -2.05 -5.89
C SER A 64 -5.31 -1.46 -7.14
N THR A 65 -6.06 -0.75 -7.99
CA THR A 65 -5.55 -0.18 -9.24
C THR A 65 -5.11 1.28 -9.13
N ALA A 66 -5.76 2.08 -8.26
CA ALA A 66 -5.56 3.52 -8.21
C ALA A 66 -4.70 3.97 -7.02
N VAL A 67 -4.93 3.41 -5.83
CA VAL A 67 -4.30 3.87 -4.57
C VAL A 67 -2.78 3.77 -4.62
N PRO A 68 -2.16 2.67 -5.09
CA PRO A 68 -0.71 2.59 -5.15
C PRO A 68 -0.09 3.61 -6.12
N GLY A 69 -0.81 3.95 -7.21
CA GLY A 69 -0.41 5.02 -8.13
C GLY A 69 -0.51 6.40 -7.48
N MET A 70 -1.58 6.67 -6.72
CA MET A 70 -1.74 7.93 -5.98
C MET A 70 -0.62 8.15 -4.97
N LEU A 71 -0.18 7.09 -4.28
CA LEU A 71 0.96 7.12 -3.36
C LEU A 71 2.27 7.46 -4.09
N MET A 72 2.47 6.89 -5.27
CA MET A 72 3.63 7.21 -6.11
C MET A 72 3.62 8.68 -6.54
N ASP A 73 2.47 9.14 -7.02
CA ASP A 73 2.29 10.52 -7.50
C ASP A 73 2.30 11.54 -6.35
N ALA A 74 2.08 11.09 -5.11
CA ALA A 74 2.25 11.89 -3.88
C ALA A 74 3.72 12.11 -3.51
N GLY A 75 4.67 11.48 -4.21
CA GLY A 75 6.10 11.69 -4.01
C GLY A 75 6.75 10.78 -2.97
N ILE A 76 6.11 9.67 -2.59
CA ILE A 76 6.75 8.66 -1.72
C ILE A 76 8.07 8.20 -2.34
N SER A 77 9.19 8.41 -1.65
CA SER A 77 10.51 7.95 -2.07
C SER A 77 10.64 6.44 -2.00
N GLY A 78 11.43 5.85 -2.88
CA GLY A 78 11.64 4.40 -2.89
C GLY A 78 10.49 3.60 -3.52
N LYS A 79 10.46 2.31 -3.22
CA LYS A 79 9.50 1.33 -3.73
C LYS A 79 8.20 1.36 -2.92
N ILE A 80 7.11 1.09 -3.63
CA ILE A 80 5.78 0.86 -3.08
C ILE A 80 5.46 -0.60 -3.31
N LEU A 81 5.31 -1.36 -2.23
CA LEU A 81 4.99 -2.78 -2.28
C LEU A 81 3.49 -2.96 -2.05
N VAL A 82 2.83 -3.69 -2.94
CA VAL A 82 1.40 -4.02 -2.79
C VAL A 82 1.28 -5.51 -2.54
N ILE A 83 0.83 -5.88 -1.35
CA ILE A 83 0.69 -7.25 -0.90
C ILE A 83 -0.68 -7.75 -1.32
N GLU A 84 -0.73 -8.52 -2.39
CA GLU A 84 -1.94 -9.11 -2.93
C GLU A 84 -1.92 -10.64 -2.69
N PRO A 85 -2.82 -11.17 -1.85
CA PRO A 85 -2.80 -12.57 -1.44
C PRO A 85 -2.97 -13.58 -2.59
N ARG A 86 -3.52 -13.17 -3.73
CA ARG A 86 -3.78 -14.05 -4.87
C ARG A 86 -2.77 -13.82 -5.99
N ARG A 87 -2.00 -14.87 -6.33
CA ARG A 87 -0.99 -14.83 -7.41
C ARG A 87 -1.51 -14.26 -8.74
N MET A 88 -2.70 -14.70 -9.16
CA MET A 88 -3.28 -14.22 -10.42
C MET A 88 -3.65 -12.74 -10.34
N ALA A 89 -4.23 -12.30 -9.21
CA ALA A 89 -4.58 -10.90 -9.01
C ALA A 89 -3.34 -10.00 -9.03
N ALA A 90 -2.25 -10.38 -8.32
CA ALA A 90 -1.02 -9.60 -8.32
C ALA A 90 -0.48 -9.34 -9.73
N ARG A 91 -0.48 -10.37 -10.59
CA ARG A 91 -0.03 -10.27 -12.00
C ARG A 91 -0.96 -9.41 -12.84
N LEU A 92 -2.27 -9.62 -12.72
CA LEU A 92 -3.28 -8.90 -13.49
C LEU A 92 -3.31 -7.42 -13.10
N LEU A 93 -3.19 -7.11 -11.81
CA LEU A 93 -3.10 -5.76 -11.28
C LEU A 93 -1.85 -5.06 -11.81
N ALA A 94 -0.67 -5.68 -11.69
CA ALA A 94 0.56 -5.09 -12.22
C ALA A 94 0.47 -4.82 -13.73
N GLY A 95 -0.02 -5.78 -14.51
CA GLY A 95 -0.21 -5.63 -15.96
C GLY A 95 -1.24 -4.56 -16.32
N TRP A 96 -2.32 -4.44 -15.56
CA TRP A 96 -3.34 -3.41 -15.74
C TRP A 96 -2.82 -2.02 -15.39
N VAL A 97 -2.16 -1.87 -14.24
CA VAL A 97 -1.65 -0.59 -13.76
C VAL A 97 -0.47 -0.10 -14.60
N ALA A 98 0.41 -1.00 -15.09
CA ALA A 98 1.42 -0.64 -16.07
C ALA A 98 0.79 0.01 -17.32
N LYS A 99 -0.29 -0.58 -17.86
CA LYS A 99 -1.03 -0.01 -18.99
C LYS A 99 -1.65 1.35 -18.66
N LEU A 100 -2.25 1.50 -17.48
CA LEU A 100 -2.83 2.78 -17.03
C LEU A 100 -1.78 3.89 -16.94
N ARG A 101 -0.56 3.54 -16.50
CA ARG A 101 0.57 4.46 -16.37
C ARG A 101 1.36 4.64 -17.68
N GLY A 102 0.96 4.00 -18.77
CA GLY A 102 1.68 4.05 -20.04
C GLY A 102 3.08 3.43 -19.99
N SER A 103 3.36 2.58 -19.00
CA SER A 103 4.65 1.92 -18.81
C SER A 103 4.60 0.46 -19.26
N ARG A 104 5.76 -0.08 -19.67
CA ARG A 104 5.91 -1.52 -19.89
C ARG A 104 5.88 -2.24 -18.54
N LEU A 105 5.20 -3.37 -18.45
CA LEU A 105 5.29 -4.26 -17.29
C LEU A 105 6.75 -4.68 -17.05
N GLY A 106 7.22 -4.52 -15.81
CA GLY A 106 8.62 -4.67 -15.41
C GLY A 106 9.44 -3.38 -15.46
N GLY A 107 8.89 -2.31 -16.06
CA GLY A 107 9.42 -0.95 -15.98
C GLY A 107 9.02 -0.30 -14.65
N GLU A 108 8.29 0.81 -14.68
CA GLU A 108 7.83 1.52 -13.46
C GLU A 108 6.94 0.66 -12.55
N VAL A 109 6.16 -0.26 -13.15
CA VAL A 109 5.24 -1.17 -12.46
C VAL A 109 5.62 -2.62 -12.77
N GLY A 110 5.69 -3.46 -11.74
CA GLY A 110 6.06 -4.87 -11.85
C GLY A 110 5.32 -5.76 -10.86
N TYR A 111 5.65 -7.05 -10.89
CA TYR A 111 5.14 -8.01 -9.91
C TYR A 111 6.21 -9.00 -9.44
N ALA A 112 5.99 -9.60 -8.28
CA ALA A 112 6.78 -10.72 -7.77
C ALA A 112 5.87 -11.77 -7.12
N VAL A 113 5.80 -12.96 -7.70
CA VAL A 113 5.05 -14.08 -7.17
C VAL A 113 5.93 -15.33 -7.11
N ARG A 114 5.50 -16.36 -6.39
CA ARG A 114 6.29 -17.60 -6.30
C ARG A 114 6.57 -18.15 -7.70
N PHE A 115 7.86 -18.32 -8.01
CA PHE A 115 8.42 -18.83 -9.28
C PHE A 115 8.22 -17.93 -10.50
N ASP A 116 7.72 -16.70 -10.36
CA ASP A 116 7.59 -15.78 -11.49
C ASP A 116 7.70 -14.32 -11.02
N THR A 117 8.66 -13.59 -11.57
CA THR A 117 8.95 -12.21 -11.21
C THR A 117 9.14 -11.38 -12.47
N ASN A 118 8.57 -10.18 -12.49
CA ASN A 118 8.75 -9.22 -13.56
C ASN A 118 8.82 -7.80 -12.97
N TYR A 119 10.00 -7.46 -12.45
CA TYR A 119 10.38 -6.12 -11.97
C TYR A 119 11.89 -5.94 -12.17
N GLY A 120 12.35 -4.69 -12.22
CA GLY A 120 13.75 -4.34 -12.39
C GLY A 120 14.18 -3.21 -11.47
N ARG A 121 15.35 -2.63 -11.76
CA ARG A 121 15.92 -1.51 -10.99
C ARG A 121 14.98 -0.31 -10.94
N ASP A 122 14.37 0.01 -12.09
CA ASP A 122 13.50 1.18 -12.26
C ASP A 122 12.06 0.95 -11.76
N THR A 123 11.73 -0.26 -11.28
CA THR A 123 10.41 -0.54 -10.76
C THR A 123 10.18 0.15 -9.43
N ARG A 124 9.16 1.00 -9.42
CA ARG A 124 8.69 1.78 -8.27
C ARG A 124 7.49 1.13 -7.60
N LEU A 125 6.59 0.49 -8.36
CA LEU A 125 5.41 -0.19 -7.83
C LEU A 125 5.48 -1.69 -8.09
N ILE A 126 5.50 -2.49 -7.02
CA ILE A 126 5.61 -3.95 -7.12
C ILE A 126 4.42 -4.60 -6.45
N TYR A 127 3.60 -5.30 -7.24
CA TYR A 127 2.56 -6.18 -6.73
C TYR A 127 3.16 -7.55 -6.38
N MET A 128 3.02 -8.01 -5.14
CA MET A 128 3.59 -9.28 -4.72
C MET A 128 2.67 -10.06 -3.81
N THR A 129 2.84 -11.39 -3.81
CA THR A 129 2.12 -12.24 -2.85
C THR A 129 2.71 -12.13 -1.46
N ASP A 130 1.88 -12.28 -0.44
CA ASP A 130 2.24 -12.38 0.98
C ASP A 130 3.45 -13.29 1.25
N GLY A 131 3.48 -14.49 0.65
CA GLY A 131 4.61 -15.41 0.80
C GLY A 131 5.94 -14.91 0.21
N VAL A 132 5.89 -14.10 -0.85
CA VAL A 132 7.09 -13.46 -1.42
C VAL A 132 7.55 -12.31 -0.52
N PHE A 133 6.60 -11.52 -0.01
CA PHE A 133 6.91 -10.43 0.92
C PHE A 133 7.51 -10.93 2.24
N GLN A 134 7.03 -12.06 2.76
CA GLN A 134 7.61 -12.69 3.94
C GLN A 134 9.08 -13.09 3.74
N ARG A 135 9.45 -13.61 2.56
CA ARG A 135 10.85 -13.88 2.22
C ARG A 135 11.64 -12.57 2.11
N TRP A 136 11.07 -11.55 1.46
CA TRP A 136 11.71 -10.24 1.36
C TRP A 136 12.02 -9.65 2.74
N LEU A 137 11.07 -9.67 3.67
CA LEU A 137 11.27 -9.20 5.06
C LEU A 137 12.35 -10.00 5.82
N GLN A 138 12.59 -11.27 5.48
CA GLN A 138 13.66 -12.05 6.08
C GLN A 138 15.03 -11.67 5.52
N GLU A 139 15.10 -11.34 4.23
CA GLU A 139 16.32 -10.94 3.53
C GLU A 139 16.70 -9.48 3.83
N ASP A 140 15.71 -8.60 3.94
CA ASP A 140 15.83 -7.19 4.27
C ASP A 140 14.81 -6.79 5.35
N PRO A 141 15.15 -7.01 6.64
CA PRO A 141 14.28 -6.69 7.77
C PRO A 141 14.01 -5.20 7.97
N GLU A 142 14.85 -4.33 7.40
CA GLU A 142 14.74 -2.87 7.53
C GLU A 142 13.92 -2.25 6.38
N LEU A 143 13.54 -3.05 5.38
CA LEU A 143 12.85 -2.61 4.17
C LEU A 143 13.55 -1.41 3.51
N GLN A 144 14.87 -1.52 3.34
CA GLN A 144 15.67 -0.47 2.72
C GLN A 144 15.13 -0.13 1.33
N ASP A 145 15.18 1.15 0.97
CA ASP A 145 14.60 1.69 -0.27
C ASP A 145 13.08 1.46 -0.47
N VAL A 146 12.34 0.98 0.53
CA VAL A 146 10.87 0.91 0.51
C VAL A 146 10.29 2.11 1.24
N GLY A 147 9.45 2.87 0.56
CA GLY A 147 8.73 4.00 1.14
C GLY A 147 7.32 3.67 1.61
N ALA A 148 6.68 2.65 1.01
CA ALA A 148 5.35 2.23 1.42
C ALA A 148 5.09 0.74 1.25
N VAL A 149 4.30 0.19 2.17
CA VAL A 149 3.69 -1.14 2.07
C VAL A 149 2.18 -1.00 2.12
N VAL A 150 1.51 -1.56 1.11
CA VAL A 150 0.05 -1.57 0.95
C VAL A 150 -0.43 -2.99 1.09
N PHE A 151 -1.17 -3.30 2.13
CA PHE A 151 -1.82 -4.60 2.33
C PHE A 151 -3.18 -4.60 1.65
N ASP A 152 -3.27 -5.27 0.51
CA ASP A 152 -4.52 -5.42 -0.24
C ASP A 152 -5.31 -6.64 0.25
N GLU A 153 -6.62 -6.62 0.01
CA GLU A 153 -7.55 -7.69 0.40
C GLU A 153 -7.38 -8.12 1.89
N PHE A 154 -7.09 -7.17 2.79
CA PHE A 154 -6.76 -7.47 4.20
C PHE A 154 -7.94 -8.13 4.95
N HIS A 155 -9.15 -7.95 4.42
CA HIS A 155 -10.36 -8.62 4.89
C HIS A 155 -10.28 -10.16 4.83
N GLU A 156 -9.35 -10.75 4.07
CA GLU A 156 -9.12 -12.20 4.07
C GLU A 156 -8.44 -12.73 5.35
N ARG A 157 -7.88 -11.85 6.20
CA ARG A 157 -7.27 -12.21 7.50
C ARG A 157 -6.29 -13.39 7.43
N ARG A 158 -5.42 -13.38 6.42
CA ARG A 158 -4.37 -14.40 6.29
C ARG A 158 -3.29 -14.16 7.33
N LEU A 159 -2.90 -15.23 8.04
CA LEU A 159 -1.87 -15.16 9.09
C LEU A 159 -0.56 -14.53 8.60
N ALA A 160 -0.12 -14.87 7.39
CA ALA A 160 1.10 -14.32 6.80
C ALA A 160 1.00 -12.80 6.58
N VAL A 161 -0.19 -12.30 6.21
CA VAL A 161 -0.43 -10.86 6.05
C VAL A 161 -0.48 -10.16 7.41
N ASP A 162 -1.16 -10.75 8.41
CA ASP A 162 -1.26 -10.20 9.76
C ASP A 162 0.13 -10.10 10.43
N VAL A 163 0.97 -11.14 10.30
CA VAL A 163 2.36 -11.13 10.81
C VAL A 163 3.21 -10.08 10.10
N ALA A 164 3.09 -9.97 8.78
CA ALA A 164 3.82 -8.98 8.00
C ALA A 164 3.42 -7.55 8.38
N LEU A 165 2.13 -7.29 8.60
CA LEU A 165 1.64 -6.01 9.09
C LEU A 165 2.25 -5.68 10.45
N GLY A 166 2.21 -6.62 11.41
CA GLY A 166 2.84 -6.44 12.72
C GLY A 166 4.31 -6.02 12.61
N ARG A 167 5.08 -6.70 11.76
CA ARG A 167 6.49 -6.35 11.51
C ARG A 167 6.67 -4.96 10.93
N CYS A 168 5.84 -4.55 9.98
CA CYS A 168 5.89 -3.20 9.41
C CYS A 168 5.57 -2.13 10.46
N LEU A 169 4.63 -2.41 11.38
CA LEU A 169 4.25 -1.50 12.46
C LEU A 169 5.38 -1.38 13.50
N ASP A 170 6.01 -2.48 13.89
CA ASP A 170 7.18 -2.49 14.77
C ASP A 170 8.33 -1.66 14.17
N LEU A 171 8.59 -1.85 12.88
CA LEU A 171 9.64 -1.13 12.15
C LEU A 171 9.34 0.38 12.09
N GLN A 172 8.09 0.77 11.84
CA GLN A 172 7.66 2.18 11.89
C GLN A 172 7.89 2.82 13.25
N GLU A 173 7.68 2.08 14.34
CA GLU A 173 7.83 2.60 15.71
C GLU A 173 9.30 2.73 16.12
N ALA A 174 10.14 1.77 15.71
CA ALA A 174 11.52 1.70 16.15
C ALA A 174 12.50 2.49 15.25
N PHE A 175 12.49 2.26 13.93
CA PHE A 175 13.59 2.66 13.04
C PHE A 175 13.17 3.39 11.77
N ARG A 176 11.94 3.20 11.29
CA ARG A 176 11.45 3.74 10.00
C ARG A 176 10.17 4.57 10.16
N PRO A 177 10.20 5.69 10.90
CA PRO A 177 9.03 6.57 11.01
C PRO A 177 8.60 7.17 9.65
N ASP A 178 9.47 7.11 8.65
CA ASP A 178 9.23 7.49 7.26
C ASP A 178 8.40 6.45 6.48
N LEU A 179 8.50 5.16 6.82
CA LEU A 179 7.78 4.09 6.13
C LEU A 179 6.28 4.33 6.23
N ARG A 180 5.56 4.25 5.11
CA ARG A 180 4.10 4.35 5.06
C ARG A 180 3.46 2.96 5.04
N VAL A 181 2.40 2.78 5.81
CA VAL A 181 1.68 1.51 5.89
C VAL A 181 0.20 1.76 5.61
N LEU A 182 -0.31 1.10 4.57
CA LEU A 182 -1.71 1.16 4.15
C LEU A 182 -2.36 -0.20 4.28
N VAL A 183 -3.61 -0.23 4.70
CA VAL A 183 -4.43 -1.45 4.77
C VAL A 183 -5.76 -1.21 4.04
N MET A 184 -6.15 -2.13 3.16
CA MET A 184 -7.34 -2.03 2.28
C MET A 184 -8.30 -3.21 2.35
#